data_AF-A0A5N9EBZ2-F1
#
_entry.id   AF-A0A5N9EBZ2-F1
#
_cell.length_a   1.000
_cell.length_b   1.000
_cell.length_c   1.000
_cell.angle_alpha   90.00
_cell.angle_beta   90.00
_cell.angle_gamma   90.00
#
_symmetry.space_group_name_H-M   'P 1'
#
loop_
_entity.id
_entity.type
_entity.pdbx_description
1 polymer ?
#
loop_
_entity_poly.entity_id
_entity_poly.type
_entity_poly.pdbx_seq_one_letter_code
_entity_poly.pdbx_strand_id
1 'polypeptide(L)'
;MADYAHPESLVSTDWVAEHGSDANVRLVEVDVDTSAYDSGHIAGAVGWNWQSQLQTTLSRDLVSKEGMEGLLGSAGIDTTTTVILYGDNNNWFAAWAFWQM
;
A
#
# COMPACT_ATOMS: atom_id res chain seq x y z
N MET A 1 -15.36 -1.12 -16.22
CA MET A 1 -15.00 -0.06 -15.24
C MET A 1 -15.93 1.11 -15.46
N ALA A 2 -16.31 1.84 -14.40
CA ALA A 2 -17.09 3.06 -14.56
C ALA A 2 -16.25 4.14 -15.29
N ASP A 3 -16.89 5.15 -15.87
CA ASP A 3 -16.23 6.33 -16.45
C ASP A 3 -15.65 7.21 -15.33
N TYR A 4 -14.55 6.76 -14.73
CA TYR A 4 -13.78 7.56 -13.78
C TYR A 4 -12.93 8.58 -14.53
N ALA A 5 -12.65 9.72 -13.88
CA ALA A 5 -11.76 10.75 -14.43
C ALA A 5 -10.30 10.25 -14.54
N HIS A 6 -9.89 9.36 -13.64
CA HIS A 6 -8.56 8.77 -13.56
C HIS A 6 -8.67 7.25 -13.39
N PRO A 7 -9.06 6.51 -14.45
CA PRO A 7 -9.18 5.05 -14.37
C PRO A 7 -7.83 4.35 -14.18
N GLU A 8 -6.71 4.98 -14.53
CA GLU A 8 -5.35 4.46 -14.36
C GLU A 8 -4.93 4.29 -12.90
N SER A 9 -5.60 4.97 -11.96
CA SER A 9 -5.31 4.90 -10.53
C SER A 9 -5.97 3.71 -9.83
N LEU A 10 -6.77 2.90 -10.55
CA LEU A 10 -7.52 1.76 -10.00
C LEU A 10 -7.30 0.52 -10.87
N VAL A 11 -7.02 -0.61 -10.22
CA VAL A 11 -6.91 -1.91 -10.87
C VAL A 11 -8.02 -2.85 -10.39
N SER A 12 -8.37 -3.84 -11.21
CA SER A 12 -9.26 -4.92 -10.80
C SER A 12 -8.50 -6.02 -10.06
N THR A 13 -9.23 -6.86 -9.33
CA THR A 13 -8.67 -8.08 -8.73
C THR A 13 -8.10 -9.04 -9.77
N ASP A 14 -8.72 -9.11 -10.96
CA ASP A 14 -8.23 -9.92 -12.07
C ASP A 14 -6.86 -9.43 -12.57
N TRP A 15 -6.70 -8.11 -12.70
CA TRP A 15 -5.41 -7.52 -13.05
C TRP A 15 -4.33 -7.87 -12.02
N VAL A 16 -4.66 -7.83 -10.72
CA VAL A 16 -3.72 -8.22 -9.66
C VAL A 16 -3.37 -9.71 -9.73
N ALA A 17 -4.34 -10.57 -10.05
CA ALA A 17 -4.08 -12.01 -10.21
C ALA A 17 -3.13 -12.30 -11.40
N GLU A 18 -3.22 -11.50 -12.47
CA GLU A 18 -2.41 -11.66 -13.67
C GLU A 18 -1.02 -11.00 -13.55
N HIS A 19 -0.93 -9.85 -12.89
CA HIS A 19 0.26 -8.97 -12.89
C HIS A 19 0.91 -8.77 -11.52
N GLY A 20 0.28 -9.22 -10.43
CA GLY A 20 0.76 -8.95 -9.06
C GLY A 20 2.12 -9.56 -8.72
N SER A 21 2.64 -10.44 -9.58
CA SER A 21 3.97 -11.05 -9.47
C SER A 21 4.98 -10.55 -10.51
N ASP A 22 4.61 -9.53 -11.29
CA ASP A 22 5.52 -8.88 -12.23
C ASP A 22 6.66 -8.18 -11.48
N ALA A 23 7.87 -8.19 -12.06
CA ALA A 23 9.09 -7.75 -11.38
C ALA A 23 9.08 -6.28 -10.94
N ASN A 24 8.28 -5.44 -11.58
CA ASN A 24 8.12 -4.02 -11.28
C ASN A 24 6.82 -3.70 -10.52
N VAL A 25 6.08 -4.71 -10.04
CA VAL A 25 4.84 -4.52 -9.26
C VAL A 25 5.08 -4.88 -7.81
N ARG A 26 4.61 -4.02 -6.90
CA ARG A 26 4.64 -4.29 -5.46
C ARG A 26 3.27 -4.14 -4.83
N LEU A 27 2.77 -5.24 -4.27
CA LEU A 27 1.53 -5.26 -3.51
C LEU A 27 1.80 -4.83 -2.07
N VAL A 28 0.96 -3.95 -1.55
CA VAL A 28 1.06 -3.41 -0.19
C VAL A 28 -0.31 -3.48 0.47
N GLU A 29 -0.39 -4.21 1.59
CA GLU A 29 -1.59 -4.31 2.42
C GLU A 29 -1.54 -3.27 3.54
N VAL A 30 -2.60 -2.49 3.70
CA VAL A 30 -2.72 -1.48 4.76
C VAL A 30 -4.09 -1.55 5.39
N ASP A 31 -4.13 -2.16 6.58
CA ASP A 31 -5.36 -2.50 7.29
C ASP A 31 -5.56 -1.68 8.55
N VAL A 32 -6.83 -1.53 8.96
CA VAL A 32 -7.19 -1.04 10.29
C VAL A 32 -6.68 -2.03 11.34
N ASP A 33 -6.94 -3.32 11.13
CA ASP A 33 -6.42 -4.41 11.94
C ASP A 33 -5.19 -5.03 11.27
N THR A 34 -4.02 -4.59 11.70
CA THR A 34 -2.76 -5.02 11.10
C THR A 34 -2.41 -6.48 11.37
N SER A 35 -3.16 -7.17 12.22
CA SER A 35 -3.00 -8.62 12.42
C SER A 35 -3.63 -9.46 11.31
N ALA A 36 -4.49 -8.85 10.47
CA ALA A 36 -5.10 -9.51 9.32
C ALA A 36 -4.04 -9.98 8.32
N TYR A 37 -3.02 -9.16 8.04
CA TYR A 37 -1.87 -9.52 7.21
C TYR A 37 -1.22 -10.84 7.67
N ASP A 38 -0.97 -10.99 8.97
CA ASP A 38 -0.32 -12.19 9.52
C ASP A 38 -1.19 -13.45 9.41
N SER A 39 -2.51 -13.29 9.29
CA SER A 39 -3.46 -14.39 9.12
C SER A 39 -3.49 -14.94 7.68
N GLY A 40 -3.09 -14.12 6.71
CA GLY A 40 -3.01 -14.45 5.30
C GLY A 40 -3.17 -13.23 4.41
N HIS A 41 -2.28 -13.09 3.43
CA HIS A 41 -2.21 -11.95 2.51
C HIS A 41 -1.94 -12.44 1.08
N ILE A 42 -2.04 -11.53 0.11
CA ILE A 42 -1.71 -11.85 -1.28
C ILE A 42 -0.22 -12.21 -1.36
N ALA A 43 0.12 -13.28 -2.08
CA ALA A 43 1.49 -13.75 -2.20
C ALA A 43 2.43 -12.63 -2.69
N GLY A 44 3.50 -12.37 -1.94
CA GLY A 44 4.46 -11.32 -2.27
C GLY A 44 4.02 -9.91 -1.88
N ALA A 45 2.90 -9.72 -1.16
CA ALA A 45 2.57 -8.44 -0.55
C ALA A 45 3.52 -8.10 0.62
N VAL A 46 3.52 -6.84 1.03
CA VAL A 46 4.05 -6.38 2.32
C VAL A 46 2.94 -5.72 3.12
N GLY A 47 2.95 -5.94 4.44
CA GLY A 47 2.03 -5.28 5.36
C GLY A 47 2.62 -3.98 5.88
N TRP A 48 1.86 -2.90 5.84
CA TRP A 48 2.17 -1.65 6.52
C TRP A 48 1.20 -1.40 7.66
N ASN A 49 1.76 -1.14 8.84
CA ASN A 49 1.01 -0.70 10.01
C ASN A 49 0.85 0.82 9.97
N TRP A 50 -0.40 1.27 9.79
CA TRP A 50 -0.74 2.67 9.67
C TRP A 50 -0.36 3.49 10.93
N GLN A 51 -0.38 2.88 12.11
CA GLN A 51 -0.08 3.56 13.37
C GLN A 51 1.40 3.75 13.64
N SER A 52 2.23 2.77 13.25
CA SER A 52 3.66 2.77 13.58
C SER A 52 4.56 3.16 12.40
N GLN A 53 4.10 3.04 11.16
CA GLN A 53 4.94 3.24 9.96
C GLN A 53 4.53 4.46 9.12
N LEU A 54 3.27 4.89 9.18
CA LEU A 54 2.75 5.99 8.36
C LEU A 54 2.48 7.28 9.15
N GLN A 55 2.81 7.31 10.44
CA GLN A 55 2.69 8.50 11.29
C GLN A 55 3.82 8.52 12.32
N THR A 56 4.06 9.66 12.95
CA THR A 56 4.99 9.75 14.07
C THR A 56 4.37 9.15 15.33
N THR A 57 5.20 8.58 16.21
CA THR A 57 4.75 7.94 17.46
C THR A 57 4.69 8.88 18.66
N LEU A 58 5.32 10.07 18.56
CA LEU A 58 5.44 11.03 19.66
C LEU A 58 4.59 12.28 19.46
N SER A 59 4.22 12.62 18.22
CA SER A 59 3.37 13.75 17.90
C SER A 59 2.22 13.30 17.00
N ARG A 60 1.21 14.17 16.82
CA ARG A 60 0.15 13.92 15.85
C ARG A 60 0.58 14.49 14.50
N ASP A 61 1.44 13.78 13.81
CA ASP A 61 1.95 14.18 12.50
C ASP A 61 2.21 12.95 11.60
N LEU A 62 2.36 13.20 10.30
CA LEU A 62 2.68 12.17 9.31
C LEU A 62 4.13 11.68 9.45
N VAL A 63 4.41 10.53 8.86
CA VAL A 63 5.80 10.07 8.70
C VAL A 63 6.62 11.14 7.96
N SER A 64 7.88 11.35 8.36
CA SER A 64 8.75 12.29 7.66
C SER A 64 9.08 11.77 6.26
N LYS A 65 9.58 12.65 5.39
CA LYS A 65 10.04 12.26 4.05
C LYS A 65 11.07 11.12 4.11
N GLU A 66 12.06 11.24 4.98
CA GLU A 66 13.12 10.24 5.15
C GLU A 66 12.55 8.91 5.70
N GLY A 67 11.54 9.00 6.57
CA GLY A 67 10.81 7.84 7.07
C GLY A 67 10.03 7.13 5.96
N MET A 68 9.37 7.88 5.09
CA MET A 68 8.66 7.33 3.92
C MET A 68 9.65 6.72 2.92
N GLU A 69 10.75 7.40 2.60
CA GLU A 69 11.82 6.86 1.74
C GLU A 69 12.40 5.56 2.31
N GLY A 70 12.62 5.50 3.63
CA GLY A 70 13.06 4.29 4.33
C GLY A 70 12.03 3.16 4.27
N LEU A 71 10.75 3.48 4.46
CA LEU A 71 9.66 2.52 4.38
C LEU A 71 9.56 1.91 2.98
N LEU A 72 9.50 2.75 1.95
CA LEU A 72 9.47 2.33 0.54
C LEU A 72 10.70 1.50 0.18
N GLY A 73 11.90 1.97 0.53
CA GLY A 73 13.14 1.25 0.25
C GLY A 73 13.20 -0.12 0.93
N SER A 74 12.76 -0.23 2.19
CA SER A 74 12.70 -1.51 2.90
C SER A 74 11.68 -2.49 2.30
N ALA A 75 10.63 -1.95 1.67
CA ALA A 75 9.65 -2.71 0.92
C ALA A 75 10.13 -3.11 -0.49
N GLY A 76 11.31 -2.65 -0.93
CA GLY A 76 11.82 -2.88 -2.29
C GLY A 76 11.13 -2.03 -3.35
N ILE A 77 10.57 -0.88 -2.95
CA ILE A 77 9.88 0.06 -3.84
C ILE A 77 10.86 1.16 -4.24
N ASP A 78 11.02 1.34 -5.54
CA ASP A 78 11.75 2.46 -6.14
C ASP A 78 10.85 3.32 -7.04
N THR A 79 11.42 4.34 -7.68
CA THR A 79 10.69 5.28 -8.53
C THR A 79 10.15 4.68 -9.83
N THR A 80 10.50 3.45 -10.16
CA THR A 80 10.01 2.71 -11.34
C THR A 80 8.98 1.63 -10.98
N THR A 81 8.78 1.40 -9.69
CA THR A 81 7.87 0.39 -9.17
C THR A 81 6.42 0.85 -9.24
N THR A 82 5.53 0.00 -9.77
CA THR A 82 4.08 0.18 -9.69
C THR A 82 3.59 -0.38 -8.35
N VAL A 83 3.18 0.52 -7.45
CA VAL A 83 2.66 0.15 -6.13
C VAL A 83 1.15 -0.04 -6.19
N ILE A 84 0.68 -1.21 -5.76
CA ILE A 84 -0.75 -1.52 -5.65
C ILE A 84 -1.11 -1.62 -4.17
N LEU A 85 -1.95 -0.70 -3.71
CA LEU A 85 -2.43 -0.63 -2.34
C LEU A 85 -3.80 -1.32 -2.22
N TYR A 86 -3.94 -2.17 -1.20
CA TYR A 86 -5.22 -2.77 -0.83
C TYR A 86 -5.33 -2.92 0.69
N GLY A 87 -6.54 -3.12 1.20
CA GLY A 87 -6.74 -3.41 2.60
C GLY A 87 -8.21 -3.59 2.98
N ASP A 88 -8.43 -3.82 4.27
CA ASP A 88 -9.72 -3.99 4.90
C ASP A 88 -10.57 -2.70 4.90
N ASN A 89 -11.77 -2.78 5.48
CA ASN A 89 -12.65 -1.62 5.72
C ASN A 89 -12.83 -0.72 4.49
N ASN A 90 -13.08 -1.33 3.33
CA ASN A 90 -13.29 -0.65 2.05
C ASN A 90 -12.07 0.19 1.59
N ASN A 91 -10.86 -0.34 1.75
CA ASN A 91 -9.58 0.30 1.38
C ASN A 91 -9.32 1.61 2.13
N TRP A 92 -9.81 1.77 3.37
CA TRP A 92 -9.68 3.05 4.08
C TRP A 92 -8.21 3.42 4.29
N PHE A 93 -7.42 2.54 4.92
CA PHE A 93 -6.00 2.84 5.15
C PHE A 93 -5.12 2.66 3.90
N ALA A 94 -5.54 1.82 2.95
CA ALA A 94 -4.94 1.79 1.61
C ALA A 94 -5.05 3.15 0.91
N ALA A 95 -6.22 3.80 0.93
CA ALA A 95 -6.41 5.14 0.37
C ALA A 95 -5.64 6.22 1.16
N TRP A 96 -5.49 6.04 2.48
CA TRP A 96 -4.69 6.95 3.30
C TRP A 96 -3.18 6.85 2.99
N ALA A 97 -2.68 5.64 2.72
CA ALA A 97 -1.32 5.44 2.22
C ALA A 97 -1.15 6.06 0.82
N PHE A 98 -2.12 5.86 -0.08
CA PHE A 98 -2.11 6.47 -1.42
C PHE A 98 -2.00 7.99 -1.38
N TRP A 99 -2.67 8.65 -0.43
CA TRP A 99 -2.61 10.10 -0.27
C TRP A 99 -1.24 10.64 0.19
N GLN A 100 -0.42 9.80 0.84
CA GLN A 100 0.89 10.20 1.38
C GLN A 100 2.06 9.99 0.40
N MET A 101 1.84 9.26 -0.70
CA MET A 101 2.85 8.98 -1.73
C MET A 101 2.84 10.04 -2.82
#